data_AF-A0A2S7CSV1-F1
#
_entry.id   AF-A0A2S7CSV1-F1
#
_cell.length_a   1.000
_cell.length_b   1.000
_cell.length_c   1.000
_cell.angle_alpha   90.00
_cell.angle_beta   90.00
_cell.angle_gamma   90.00
#
_symmetry.space_group_name_H-M   'P 1'
#
loop_
_entity.id
_entity.type
_entity.pdbx_description
1 polymer ?
#
loop_
_entity_poly.entity_id
_entity_poly.type
_entity_poly.pdbx_seq_one_letter_code
_entity_poly.pdbx_strand_id
1 'polypeptide(L)'
;MPSPTRARLAAPSSEVGNAAATVTMHRPAGPEEYALVRDSGFRRWPPPLPEQPLVYPVTNQRYAEEIASRWNVKHSGVGHVAQFAVRATFVEPCAVQEAGGAHHTERWIRAEDLNALNDDIVGLVDIIGRFDAPPTEHDA
;
A
#
# COMPACT_ATOMS: atom_id res chain seq x y z
N MET A 1 3.77 -24.34 -6.23
CA MET A 1 3.92 -22.87 -6.24
C MET A 1 5.19 -22.56 -5.47
N PRO A 2 6.18 -21.86 -6.03
CA PRO A 2 7.43 -21.62 -5.33
C PRO A 2 7.18 -20.68 -4.14
N SER A 3 7.50 -21.16 -2.94
CA SER A 3 7.52 -20.36 -1.72
C SER A 3 8.49 -19.19 -1.89
N PRO A 4 8.15 -17.96 -1.47
CA PRO A 4 9.11 -16.86 -1.50
C PRO A 4 10.14 -17.06 -0.39
N THR A 5 11.30 -17.60 -0.79
CA THR A 5 12.54 -17.70 0.00
C THR A 5 12.98 -16.29 0.40
N ARG A 6 13.05 -16.01 1.71
CA ARG A 6 13.69 -14.81 2.23
C ARG A 6 15.21 -15.04 2.24
N ALA A 7 15.95 -14.25 1.46
CA ALA A 7 17.36 -14.05 1.74
C ALA A 7 17.48 -13.34 3.09
N ARG A 8 18.31 -13.87 3.99
CA ARG A 8 18.64 -13.28 5.29
C ARG A 8 19.20 -11.87 5.03
N LEU A 9 18.54 -10.82 5.53
CA LEU A 9 19.07 -9.46 5.48
C LEU A 9 20.28 -9.36 6.41
N ALA A 10 21.46 -9.11 5.82
CA ALA A 10 22.59 -8.52 6.51
C ALA A 10 22.47 -6.98 6.37
N ALA A 11 22.62 -6.26 7.48
CA ALA A 11 22.65 -4.80 7.47
C ALA A 11 23.98 -4.30 6.88
N PRO A 12 23.99 -3.35 5.93
CA PRO A 12 25.20 -2.61 5.62
C PRO A 12 25.39 -1.47 6.62
N SER A 13 26.51 -1.49 7.33
CA SER A 13 27.06 -0.35 8.06
C SER A 13 27.74 0.63 7.09
N SER A 14 27.40 1.91 7.18
CA SER A 14 28.32 3.06 7.38
C SER A 14 27.73 4.35 6.80
N GLU A 15 27.87 5.42 7.59
CA GLU A 15 27.23 6.73 7.49
C GLU A 15 27.69 7.59 6.30
N VAL A 16 26.71 8.24 5.65
CA VAL A 16 26.82 9.61 5.11
C VAL A 16 25.48 10.27 5.42
N GLY A 17 25.50 11.47 6.03
CA GLY A 17 24.30 12.26 6.25
C GLY A 17 23.59 12.52 4.92
N ASN A 18 22.50 11.80 4.67
CA ASN A 18 21.67 11.94 3.49
C ASN A 18 20.23 11.75 3.96
N ALA A 19 19.31 12.61 3.54
CA ALA A 19 17.89 12.33 3.71
C ALA A 19 17.67 10.93 3.14
N ALA A 20 17.31 9.97 3.98
CA ALA A 20 17.29 8.58 3.58
C ALA A 20 16.44 8.44 2.31
N ALA A 21 16.99 7.81 1.27
CA ALA A 21 16.30 7.63 0.00
C ALA A 21 14.94 6.98 0.26
N THR A 22 13.89 7.55 -0.32
CA THR A 22 12.53 7.04 -0.19
C THR A 22 11.98 6.62 -1.54
N VAL A 23 11.09 5.63 -1.51
CA VAL A 23 10.30 5.19 -2.64
C VAL A 23 8.86 5.61 -2.36
N THR A 24 8.20 6.22 -3.35
CA THR A 24 6.77 6.50 -3.28
C THR A 24 5.99 5.24 -3.59
N MET A 25 5.06 4.90 -2.72
CA MET A 25 4.14 3.79 -2.87
C MET A 25 2.71 4.28 -2.77
N HIS A 26 1.79 3.50 -3.32
CA HIS A 26 0.37 3.76 -3.25
C HIS A 26 -0.36 2.56 -2.69
N ARG A 27 -1.52 2.81 -2.07
CA ARG A 27 -2.41 1.73 -1.65
C ARG A 27 -3.86 2.14 -1.81
N PRO A 28 -4.68 1.35 -2.55
CA PRO A 28 -6.11 1.52 -2.55
C PRO A 28 -6.69 1.06 -1.22
N ALA A 29 -7.62 1.82 -0.65
CA ALA A 29 -8.23 1.54 0.64
C ALA A 29 -9.77 1.62 0.56
N GLY A 30 -10.44 0.67 1.20
CA GLY A 30 -11.89 0.75 1.47
C GLY A 30 -12.19 1.75 2.60
N PRO A 31 -13.47 2.03 2.88
CA PRO A 31 -13.85 2.98 3.92
C PRO A 31 -13.38 2.58 5.32
N GLU A 32 -13.41 1.28 5.65
CA GLU A 32 -12.96 0.77 6.95
C GLU A 32 -11.45 0.93 7.14
N GLU A 33 -10.66 0.52 6.14
CA GLU A 33 -9.19 0.69 6.18
C GLU A 33 -8.80 2.17 6.22
N TYR A 34 -9.47 3.02 5.43
CA TYR A 34 -9.29 4.47 5.49
C TYR A 34 -9.55 5.03 6.90
N ALA A 35 -10.64 4.61 7.55
CA ALA A 35 -10.97 5.06 8.91
C ALA A 35 -9.89 4.66 9.90
N LEU A 36 -9.33 3.45 9.80
CA LEU A 36 -8.24 3.00 10.66
C LEU A 36 -6.94 3.77 10.42
N VAL A 37 -6.61 4.08 9.17
CA VAL A 37 -5.46 4.94 8.83
C VAL A 37 -5.66 6.34 9.41
N ARG A 38 -6.85 6.93 9.27
CA ARG A 38 -7.20 8.22 9.85
C ARG A 38 -7.09 8.22 11.37
N ASP A 39 -7.60 7.18 12.03
CA ASP A 39 -7.60 7.06 13.49
C ASP A 39 -6.17 6.86 14.04
N SER A 40 -5.24 6.34 13.22
CA SER A 40 -3.79 6.34 13.53
C SER A 40 -3.10 7.70 13.32
N GLY A 41 -3.85 8.72 12.89
CA GLY A 41 -3.31 10.03 12.51
C GLY A 41 -2.55 10.01 11.19
N PHE A 42 -2.94 9.13 10.26
CA PHE A 42 -2.30 8.94 8.95
C PHE A 42 -0.83 8.50 9.03
N ARG A 43 -0.46 7.78 10.10
CA ARG A 43 0.93 7.35 10.31
C ARG A 43 1.16 5.88 10.01
N ARG A 44 0.11 5.06 10.09
CA ARG A 44 0.26 3.60 10.05
C ARG A 44 -0.90 2.95 9.29
N TRP A 45 -0.55 1.90 8.55
CA TRP A 45 -1.50 0.93 8.02
C TRP A 45 -1.98 0.00 9.14
N PRO A 46 -3.29 -0.33 9.18
CA PRO A 46 -3.81 -1.28 10.15
C PRO A 46 -3.30 -2.70 9.86
N PRO A 47 -3.28 -3.59 10.87
CA PRO A 47 -3.02 -5.01 10.67
C PRO A 47 -3.87 -5.59 9.53
N PRO A 48 -3.30 -6.45 8.68
CA PRO A 48 -4.09 -7.14 7.67
C PRO A 48 -5.03 -8.13 8.36
N LEU A 49 -6.07 -8.55 7.64
CA LEU A 49 -6.95 -9.60 8.14
C LEU A 49 -6.14 -10.91 8.33
N PRO A 50 -6.47 -11.76 9.32
CA PRO A 50 -5.72 -12.99 9.59
C PRO A 50 -5.55 -13.92 8.38
N GLU A 51 -6.52 -13.92 7.47
CA GLU A 51 -6.53 -14.69 6.22
C GLU A 51 -5.70 -14.06 5.09
N GLN A 52 -5.17 -12.85 5.28
CA GLN A 52 -4.36 -12.13 4.30
C GLN A 52 -2.86 -12.22 4.67
N PRO A 53 -2.11 -13.19 4.13
CA PRO A 53 -0.70 -13.40 4.49
C PRO A 53 0.24 -12.32 3.93
N LEU A 54 -0.25 -11.49 3.01
CA LEU A 54 0.53 -10.52 2.26
C LEU A 54 -0.19 -9.17 2.21
N VAL A 55 0.61 -8.12 2.08
CA VAL A 55 0.22 -6.73 1.90
C VAL A 55 0.79 -6.27 0.57
N TYR A 56 -0.05 -5.64 -0.26
CA TYR A 56 0.24 -5.35 -1.67
C TYR A 56 0.17 -3.84 -1.97
N PRO A 57 1.09 -3.01 -1.45
CA PRO A 57 1.17 -1.65 -1.93
C PRO A 57 1.64 -1.65 -3.39
N VAL A 58 0.99 -0.82 -4.19
CA VAL A 58 1.25 -0.69 -5.63
C VAL A 58 2.27 0.41 -5.87
N THR A 59 2.99 0.31 -6.98
CA THR A 59 4.14 1.17 -7.29
C THR A 59 3.77 2.42 -8.09
N ASN A 60 2.51 2.56 -8.52
CA ASN A 60 2.04 3.72 -9.25
C ASN A 60 0.59 4.07 -8.91
N GLN A 61 0.28 5.37 -8.92
CA GLN A 61 -1.04 5.91 -8.60
C GLN A 61 -2.12 5.38 -9.54
N ARG A 62 -1.86 5.30 -10.84
CA ARG A 62 -2.84 4.85 -11.84
C ARG A 62 -3.42 3.49 -11.49
N TYR A 63 -2.58 2.54 -11.10
CA TYR A 63 -3.05 1.23 -10.72
C TYR A 63 -3.86 1.25 -9.40
N ALA A 64 -3.45 2.08 -8.43
CA ALA A 64 -4.22 2.27 -7.20
C ALA A 64 -5.62 2.84 -7.48
N GLU A 65 -5.74 3.82 -8.39
CA GLU A 65 -7.01 4.38 -8.82
C GLU A 65 -7.89 3.35 -9.52
N GLU A 66 -7.32 2.54 -10.42
CA GLU A 66 -8.04 1.45 -11.09
C GLU A 66 -8.60 0.44 -10.09
N ILE A 67 -7.84 0.10 -9.03
CA ILE A 67 -8.33 -0.78 -7.96
C ILE A 67 -9.44 -0.11 -7.15
N ALA A 68 -9.19 1.12 -6.67
CA ALA A 68 -10.14 1.86 -5.84
C ALA A 68 -11.48 2.08 -6.56
N SER A 69 -11.45 2.49 -7.82
CA SER A 69 -12.65 2.84 -8.57
C SER A 69 -13.43 1.62 -9.09
N ARG A 70 -12.77 0.49 -9.35
CA ARG A 70 -13.43 -0.69 -9.94
C ARG A 70 -13.78 -1.77 -8.91
N TRP A 71 -12.95 -1.97 -7.88
CA TRP A 71 -13.15 -2.99 -6.87
C TRP A 71 -13.67 -2.42 -5.56
N ASN A 72 -13.03 -1.41 -4.97
CA ASN A 72 -13.46 -0.87 -3.66
C ASN A 72 -14.83 -0.18 -3.76
N VAL A 73 -15.05 0.64 -4.79
CA VAL A 73 -16.37 1.23 -5.06
C VAL A 73 -17.45 0.15 -5.24
N LYS A 74 -17.15 -0.92 -5.97
CA LYS A 74 -18.10 -2.02 -6.19
C LYS A 74 -18.46 -2.76 -4.90
N HIS A 75 -17.50 -2.95 -3.99
CA HIS A 75 -17.71 -3.69 -2.75
C HIS A 75 -18.26 -2.86 -1.60
N SER A 76 -17.92 -1.57 -1.54
CA SER A 76 -18.14 -0.74 -0.35
C SER A 76 -18.74 0.62 -0.66
N GLY A 77 -19.08 0.92 -1.92
CA GLY A 77 -19.64 2.20 -2.36
C GLY A 77 -18.63 3.34 -2.46
N VAL A 78 -17.44 3.19 -1.89
CA VAL A 78 -16.36 4.18 -1.90
C VAL A 78 -14.99 3.50 -1.93
N GLY A 79 -14.04 4.10 -2.64
CA GLY A 79 -12.63 3.72 -2.67
C GLY A 79 -11.74 4.94 -2.49
N HIS A 80 -10.63 4.78 -1.77
CA HIS A 80 -9.62 5.83 -1.58
C HIS A 80 -8.29 5.39 -2.18
N VAL A 81 -7.49 6.37 -2.58
CA VAL A 81 -6.10 6.15 -2.98
C VAL A 81 -5.20 6.90 -2.02
N ALA A 82 -4.35 6.14 -1.34
CA ALA A 82 -3.31 6.67 -0.50
C ALA A 82 -1.96 6.68 -1.22
N GLN A 83 -1.13 7.67 -0.91
CA GLN A 83 0.27 7.78 -1.27
C GLN A 83 1.09 7.90 0.00
N PHE A 84 2.24 7.23 0.04
CA PHE A 84 3.17 7.35 1.16
C PHE A 84 4.60 7.12 0.70
N ALA A 85 5.55 7.77 1.37
CA ALA A 85 6.96 7.54 1.18
C ALA A 85 7.45 6.49 2.17
N VAL A 86 8.19 5.49 1.70
CA VAL A 86 8.83 4.47 2.55
C VAL A 86 10.34 4.49 2.29
N ARG A 87 11.15 4.18 3.30
CA ARG A 87 12.60 4.04 3.09
C ARG A 87 12.90 3.00 2.02
N ALA A 88 13.76 3.36 1.07
CA ALA A 88 14.18 2.48 -0.02
C ALA A 88 14.77 1.17 0.50
N THR A 89 15.54 1.24 1.60
CA THR A 89 16.15 0.08 2.28
C THR A 89 15.15 -0.97 2.73
N PHE A 90 13.89 -0.60 2.98
CA PHE A 90 12.84 -1.54 3.35
C PHE A 90 12.23 -2.23 2.12
N VAL A 91 11.88 -1.45 1.08
CA VAL A 91 11.04 -1.94 -0.04
C VAL A 91 11.85 -2.46 -1.22
N GLU A 92 13.07 -1.97 -1.46
CA GLU A 92 13.91 -2.42 -2.57
C GLU A 92 14.18 -3.93 -2.58
N PRO A 93 14.41 -4.59 -1.42
CA PRO A 93 14.56 -6.05 -1.36
C PRO A 93 13.29 -6.82 -1.76
N CYS A 94 12.10 -6.22 -1.69
CA CYS A 94 10.85 -6.86 -2.12
C CYS A 94 10.74 -6.76 -3.64
N ALA A 95 10.85 -7.87 -4.38
CA ALA A 95 10.77 -7.83 -5.84
C ALA A 95 9.43 -7.22 -6.33
N VAL A 96 9.51 -6.38 -7.37
CA VAL A 96 8.31 -5.88 -8.08
C VAL A 96 7.63 -7.05 -8.78
N GLN A 97 6.31 -7.16 -8.61
CA GLN A 97 5.45 -8.16 -9.21
C GLN A 97 4.49 -7.50 -10.21
N GLU A 98 4.16 -8.21 -11.29
CA GLU A 98 3.18 -7.76 -12.27
C GLU A 98 1.84 -8.50 -12.07
N ALA A 99 0.78 -7.78 -11.70
CA ALA A 99 -0.57 -8.29 -11.47
C ALA A 99 -1.42 -8.28 -12.76
N GLY A 100 -0.84 -8.82 -13.84
CA GLY A 100 -1.53 -9.11 -15.10
C GLY A 100 -1.46 -8.05 -16.20
N GLY A 101 -0.99 -6.83 -15.92
CA GLY A 101 -0.78 -5.76 -16.92
C GLY A 101 0.57 -5.06 -16.72
N ALA A 102 1.13 -4.46 -17.78
CA ALA A 102 2.47 -3.88 -17.76
C ALA A 102 2.65 -2.74 -16.73
N HIS A 103 1.58 -2.01 -16.37
CA HIS A 103 1.60 -1.00 -15.31
C HIS A 103 0.97 -1.50 -14.00
N HIS A 104 0.53 -2.75 -13.91
CA HIS A 104 -0.04 -3.31 -12.68
C HIS A 104 1.08 -3.84 -11.78
N THR A 105 1.93 -2.94 -11.31
CA THR A 105 3.15 -3.30 -10.59
C THR A 105 3.00 -3.08 -9.08
N GLU A 106 3.30 -4.11 -8.30
CA GLU A 106 3.11 -4.14 -6.84
C GLU A 106 4.31 -4.77 -6.12
N ARG A 107 4.40 -4.58 -4.79
CA ARG A 107 5.40 -5.22 -3.95
C ARG A 107 4.68 -6.17 -2.98
N TRP A 108 5.13 -7.41 -2.89
CA TRP A 108 4.56 -8.38 -1.94
C TRP A 108 5.31 -8.30 -0.61
N ILE A 109 4.65 -7.75 0.41
CA ILE A 109 5.19 -7.62 1.77
C ILE A 109 4.46 -8.62 2.66
N ARG A 110 5.16 -9.35 3.51
CA ARG A 110 4.50 -10.29 4.43
C ARG A 110 3.72 -9.54 5.49
N ALA A 111 2.58 -10.09 5.92
CA ALA A 111 1.77 -9.53 7.00
C ALA A 111 2.60 -9.30 8.29
N GLU A 112 3.53 -10.21 8.60
CA GLU A 112 4.45 -10.11 9.74
C GLU A 112 5.43 -8.92 9.64
N ASP A 113 5.78 -8.48 8.42
CA ASP A 113 6.69 -7.35 8.18
C ASP A 113 5.93 -6.00 8.13
N LEU A 114 4.60 -5.97 8.30
CA LEU A 114 3.81 -4.73 8.24
C LEU A 114 4.23 -3.70 9.29
N ASN A 115 4.58 -4.14 10.50
CA ASN A 115 5.05 -3.20 11.53
C ASN A 115 6.36 -2.52 11.11
N ALA A 116 7.27 -3.27 10.50
CA ALA A 116 8.50 -2.71 9.95
C ALA A 116 8.20 -1.76 8.77
N LEU A 117 7.24 -2.09 7.89
CA LEU A 117 6.78 -1.15 6.86
C LEU A 117 6.31 0.17 7.49
N ASN A 118 5.45 0.09 8.52
CA ASN A 118 4.91 1.24 9.22
C ASN A 118 6.00 2.10 9.88
N ASP A 119 7.02 1.48 10.45
CA ASP A 119 8.14 2.19 11.08
C ASP A 119 9.08 2.85 10.04
N ASP A 120 9.09 2.33 8.81
CA ASP A 120 9.84 2.88 7.67
C ASP A 120 9.04 3.88 6.82
N ILE A 121 7.78 4.17 7.15
CA ILE A 121 7.03 5.28 6.53
C ILE A 121 7.67 6.61 6.94
N VAL A 122 7.98 7.44 5.95
CA VAL A 122 8.54 8.78 6.13
C VAL A 122 7.44 9.80 5.87
N GLY A 123 7.06 10.54 6.91
CA GLY A 123 5.98 11.54 6.83
C GLY A 123 4.62 10.94 7.18
N LEU A 124 3.60 11.27 6.39
CA LEU A 124 2.22 10.79 6.56
C LEU A 124 1.79 9.99 5.34
N VAL A 125 0.69 9.25 5.51
CA VAL A 125 -0.07 8.64 4.44
C VAL A 125 -1.05 9.68 3.90
N ASP A 126 -0.78 10.20 2.71
CA ASP A 126 -1.59 11.21 2.04
C ASP A 126 -2.72 10.56 1.24
N ILE A 127 -3.95 11.02 1.43
CA ILE A 127 -5.10 10.57 0.63
C ILE A 127 -5.21 11.48 -0.58
N ILE A 128 -4.79 10.95 -1.73
CA ILE A 128 -4.64 11.70 -2.98
C ILE A 128 -5.81 11.47 -3.95
N GLY A 129 -6.71 10.53 -3.63
CA GLY A 129 -7.87 10.24 -4.46
C GLY A 129 -9.02 9.63 -3.67
N ARG A 130 -10.25 9.94 -4.09
CA ARG A 130 -11.49 9.33 -3.61
C ARG A 130 -12.42 9.08 -4.80
N PHE A 131 -13.04 7.91 -4.80
CA PHE A 131 -13.96 7.45 -5.81
C PHE A 131 -15.24 7.01 -5.11
N ASP A 132 -16.37 7.53 -5.54
CA ASP A 132 -17.69 7.18 -5.01
C ASP A 132 -18.47 6.41 -6.10
N ALA A 133 -19.32 5.48 -5.68
CA ALA A 133 -20.26 4.85 -6.59
C ALA A 133 -21.15 5.93 -7.23
N PRO A 134 -21.54 5.77 -8.51
CA PRO A 134 -22.56 6.64 -9.09
C PRO A 134 -23.81 6.58 -8.21
N PRO A 135 -24.53 7.71 -8.03
CA PRO A 135 -25.75 7.73 -7.25
C PRO A 135 -26.68 6.65 -7.80
N THR A 136 -27.15 5.77 -6.90
CA THR A 136 -28.17 4.79 -7.27
C THR A 136 -29.44 5.58 -7.56
N GLU A 137 -29.82 5.71 -8.82
CA GLU A 137 -31.15 6.17 -9.18
C GLU A 137 -32.13 5.19 -8.51
N HIS A 138 -32.75 5.61 -7.41
CA HIS A 138 -33.97 4.96 -6.95
C HIS A 138 -35.04 5.39 -7.95
N ASP A 139 -35.61 4.41 -8.66
CA ASP A 139 -36.75 4.57 -9.54
C ASP A 139 -37.84 5.44 -8.89
N ALA A 140 -38.38 6.34 -9.70
CA ALA A 140 -39.50 7.23 -9.40
C ALA A 140 -40.78 6.48 -9.01
#